data_AF-A0A0C2F3B5-F1
#
_entry.id   AF-A0A0C2F3B5-F1
#
_cell.length_a   1.000
_cell.length_b   1.000
_cell.length_c   1.000
_cell.angle_alpha   90.00
_cell.angle_beta   90.00
_cell.angle_gamma   90.00
#
_symmetry.space_group_name_H-M   'P 1'
#
loop_
_entity.id
_entity.type
_entity.pdbx_description
1 polymer ?
#
loop_
_entity_poly.entity_id
_entity_poly.type
_entity_poly.pdbx_seq_one_letter_code
_entity_poly.pdbx_strand_id
1 'polypeptide(L)'
;MDHVVNTLENYASSLESEVEERMKELVAEKKKSDLLLYRMLPREVADRLKMGHSVEPESYDSVTVFFSDVVGFTTLASKGSPMQVVTLLNDLYTLFDGTISKHDVYK
;
A
#
# COMPACT_ATOMS: atom_id res chain seq x y z
N MET A 1 53.25 6.09 8.35
CA MET A 1 52.44 6.30 7.13
C MET A 1 51.43 5.16 7.02
N ASP A 2 51.86 3.91 7.17
CA ASP A 2 51.02 2.69 7.14
C ASP A 2 49.85 2.67 8.14
N HIS A 3 50.04 3.17 9.36
CA HIS A 3 48.95 3.24 10.35
C HIS A 3 47.78 4.13 9.88
N VAL A 4 48.08 5.25 9.20
CA VAL A 4 47.05 6.18 8.72
C VAL A 4 46.31 5.57 7.52
N VAL A 5 47.03 4.86 6.65
CA VAL A 5 46.45 4.14 5.51
C VAL A 5 45.51 3.04 5.99
N ASN A 6 45.95 2.19 6.94
CA ASN A 6 45.09 1.15 7.52
C ASN A 6 43.85 1.72 8.23
N THR A 7 43.98 2.86 8.95
CA THR A 7 42.80 3.49 9.56
C THR A 7 41.82 3.97 8.49
N LEU A 8 42.29 4.59 7.41
CA LEU A 8 41.43 5.06 6.32
C LEU A 8 40.75 3.91 5.57
N GLU A 9 41.46 2.80 5.34
CA GLU A 9 40.89 1.59 4.73
C GLU A 9 39.79 0.98 5.61
N ASN A 10 40.01 0.88 6.92
CA ASN A 10 38.99 0.40 7.86
C ASN A 10 37.78 1.33 7.92
N TYR A 11 37.97 2.65 7.89
CA TYR A 11 36.87 3.61 7.82
C TYR A 11 36.10 3.47 6.50
N ALA A 12 36.77 3.36 5.36
CA ALA A 12 36.14 3.18 4.06
C ALA A 12 35.30 1.90 4.02
N SER A 13 35.85 0.78 4.51
CA SER A 13 35.14 -0.50 4.59
C SER A 13 33.91 -0.43 5.51
N SER A 14 34.04 0.23 6.67
CA SER A 14 32.91 0.43 7.58
C SER A 14 31.82 1.32 6.97
N LEU A 15 32.20 2.37 6.25
CA LEU A 15 31.29 3.27 5.53
C LEU A 15 30.55 2.54 4.42
N GLU A 16 31.24 1.70 3.64
CA GLU A 16 30.61 0.87 2.60
C GLU A 16 29.57 -0.08 3.20
N SER A 17 29.91 -0.76 4.30
CA SER A 17 28.97 -1.65 4.99
C SER A 17 27.75 -0.89 5.53
N GLU A 18 27.94 0.30 6.11
CA GLU A 18 26.84 1.13 6.60
C GLU A 18 25.96 1.62 5.45
N VAL A 19 26.56 2.06 4.35
CA VAL A 19 25.86 2.45 3.13
C VAL A 19 25.01 1.28 2.62
N GLU A 20 25.58 0.09 2.50
CA GLU A 20 24.87 -1.11 2.02
C GLU A 20 23.67 -1.46 2.91
N GLU A 21 23.85 -1.43 4.23
CA GLU A 21 22.77 -1.68 5.19
C GLU A 21 21.64 -0.67 5.05
N ARG A 22 21.97 0.63 5.02
CA ARG A 22 20.98 1.70 4.87
C ARG A 22 20.28 1.66 3.52
N MET A 23 20.98 1.27 2.46
CA MET A 23 20.36 1.10 1.14
C MET A 23 19.38 -0.07 1.13
N LYS A 24 19.69 -1.17 1.83
CA LYS A 24 18.78 -2.30 1.99
C LYS A 24 17.52 -1.92 2.76
N GLU A 25 17.65 -1.20 3.86
CA GLU A 25 16.51 -0.67 4.62
C GLU A 25 15.64 0.27 3.78
N LEU A 26 16.27 1.18 3.04
CA LEU A 26 15.58 2.13 2.16
C LEU A 26 14.78 1.40 1.08
N VAL A 27 15.36 0.37 0.45
CA VAL A 27 14.67 -0.45 -0.56
C VAL A 27 13.48 -1.19 0.05
N ALA A 28 13.63 -1.75 1.25
CA ALA A 28 12.54 -2.45 1.94
C ALA A 28 11.38 -1.51 2.29
N GLU A 29 11.68 -0.33 2.84
CA GLU A 29 10.66 0.65 3.20
C GLU A 29 9.99 1.25 1.96
N LYS A 30 10.75 1.54 0.90
CA LYS A 30 10.20 1.97 -0.38
C LYS A 30 9.23 0.94 -0.95
N LYS A 31 9.58 -0.35 -0.92
CA LYS A 31 8.69 -1.44 -1.38
C LYS A 31 7.39 -1.50 -0.57
N LYS A 32 7.48 -1.30 0.75
CA LYS A 32 6.30 -1.29 1.63
C LYS A 32 5.41 -0.09 1.35
N SER A 33 6.00 1.10 1.18
CA SER A 33 5.29 2.32 0.81
C SER A 33 4.58 2.18 -0.54
N ASP A 34 5.28 1.66 -1.55
CA ASP A 34 4.72 1.40 -2.88
C ASP A 34 3.53 0.42 -2.82
N LEU A 35 3.67 -0.67 -2.06
CA LEU A 35 2.59 -1.65 -1.89
C LEU A 35 1.34 -1.03 -1.26
N LEU A 36 1.50 -0.14 -0.28
CA LEU A 36 0.39 0.56 0.34
C LEU A 36 -0.29 1.50 -0.65
N LEU A 37 0.49 2.25 -1.44
CA LEU A 37 -0.06 3.16 -2.43
C LEU A 37 -0.89 2.41 -3.49
N TYR A 38 -0.40 1.28 -3.99
CA TYR A 38 -1.12 0.44 -4.95
C TYR A 38 -2.36 -0.27 -4.39
N ARG A 39 -2.50 -0.34 -3.05
CA ARG A 39 -3.72 -0.84 -2.41
C ARG A 39 -4.80 0.23 -2.27
N MET A 40 -4.42 1.50 -2.37
CA MET A 40 -5.32 2.64 -2.16
C MET A 40 -5.73 3.31 -3.47
N LEU A 41 -4.93 3.18 -4.53
CA LEU A 41 -5.13 3.84 -5.81
C LEU A 41 -4.85 2.88 -6.96
N PRO A 42 -5.48 3.08 -8.14
CA PRO A 42 -5.09 2.39 -9.36
C PRO A 42 -3.60 2.62 -9.65
N ARG A 43 -2.91 1.61 -10.21
CA ARG A 43 -1.45 1.68 -10.45
C ARG A 43 -1.04 2.92 -11.24
N GLU A 44 -1.79 3.25 -12.29
CA GLU A 44 -1.47 4.39 -13.16
C GLU A 44 -1.51 5.72 -12.40
N VAL A 45 -2.52 5.90 -11.55
CA VAL A 45 -2.66 7.07 -10.67
C VAL A 45 -1.52 7.11 -9.65
N ALA A 46 -1.24 5.98 -8.99
CA ALA A 46 -0.17 5.84 -8.02
C ALA A 46 1.22 6.16 -8.63
N ASP A 47 1.50 5.66 -9.83
CA ASP A 47 2.77 5.87 -10.51
C ASP A 47 2.95 7.33 -10.93
N ARG A 48 1.90 7.99 -11.44
CA ARG A 48 1.94 9.44 -11.73
C ARG A 48 2.23 10.27 -10.49
N LEU A 49 1.57 9.96 -9.36
CA LEU A 49 1.79 10.65 -8.10
C LEU A 49 3.22 10.43 -7.56
N LYS A 50 3.78 9.21 -7.70
CA LYS A 50 5.17 8.93 -7.33
C LYS A 50 6.18 9.72 -8.14
N MET A 51 5.86 10.03 -9.40
CA MET A 51 6.68 10.88 -10.26
C MET A 51 6.50 12.38 -9.99
N GLY A 52 5.64 12.76 -9.04
CA GLY A 52 5.33 14.16 -8.73
C GLY A 52 4.45 14.84 -9.78
N HIS A 53 3.78 14.07 -10.64
CA HIS A 53 2.87 14.60 -11.63
C HIS A 53 1.47 14.82 -11.05
N SER A 54 0.79 15.86 -11.54
CA SER A 54 -0.66 16.03 -11.34
C SER A 54 -1.40 14.86 -12.00
N VAL A 55 -2.52 14.45 -11.39
CA VAL A 55 -3.46 13.48 -11.95
C VAL A 55 -4.63 14.28 -12.51
N GLU A 56 -4.69 14.35 -13.83
CA GLU A 56 -5.77 15.05 -14.52
C GLU A 56 -7.04 14.19 -14.52
N PRO A 57 -8.24 14.78 -14.44
CA PRO A 57 -9.49 14.05 -14.54
C PRO A 57 -9.59 13.30 -15.88
N GLU A 58 -9.97 12.02 -15.81
CA GLU A 58 -10.17 11.17 -16.99
C GLU A 58 -11.66 10.94 -17.24
N SER A 59 -12.03 10.85 -18.51
CA SER A 59 -13.37 10.47 -18.96
C SER A 59 -13.28 9.13 -19.66
N TYR A 60 -14.22 8.25 -19.37
CA TYR A 60 -14.28 6.91 -19.94
C TYR A 60 -15.58 6.77 -20.74
N ASP A 61 -15.47 6.28 -21.98
CA ASP A 61 -16.62 6.11 -22.88
C ASP A 61 -17.63 5.08 -22.37
N SER A 62 -17.17 4.10 -21.57
CA SER A 62 -18.00 3.05 -20.99
C SER A 62 -17.42 2.60 -19.66
N VAL A 63 -18.24 2.64 -18.62
CA VAL A 63 -17.91 2.13 -17.27
C VAL A 63 -19.06 1.33 -16.69
N THR A 64 -18.74 0.35 -15.87
CA THR A 64 -19.72 -0.40 -15.08
C THR A 64 -19.47 -0.10 -13.60
N VAL A 65 -20.48 0.44 -12.93
CA VAL A 65 -20.39 0.76 -11.49
C VAL A 65 -21.32 -0.17 -10.72
N PHE A 66 -20.80 -0.82 -9.68
CA PHE A 66 -21.57 -1.69 -8.80
C PHE A 66 -21.83 -0.98 -7.47
N PHE A 67 -23.11 -0.82 -7.11
CA PHE A 67 -23.53 -0.29 -5.82
C PHE A 67 -24.20 -1.41 -5.01
N SER A 68 -23.82 -1.55 -3.75
CA SER A 68 -24.44 -2.50 -2.82
C SER A 68 -24.62 -1.87 -1.44
N ASP A 69 -25.72 -2.20 -0.78
CA ASP A 69 -26.01 -1.80 0.59
C ASP A 69 -26.43 -3.02 1.43
N VAL A 70 -26.17 -2.96 2.73
CA VAL A 70 -26.57 -3.99 3.70
C VAL A 70 -27.96 -3.66 4.22
N VAL A 71 -28.97 -4.34 3.66
CA VAL A 71 -30.37 -4.16 4.07
C VAL A 71 -30.53 -4.39 5.57
N GLY A 72 -31.10 -3.41 6.26
CA GLY A 72 -31.39 -3.52 7.70
C GLY A 72 -30.15 -3.34 8.60
N PHE A 73 -29.03 -2.82 8.08
CA PHE A 73 -27.81 -2.60 8.85
C PHE A 73 -28.05 -1.86 10.18
N THR A 74 -28.89 -0.83 10.20
CA THR A 74 -29.23 -0.08 11.43
C THR A 74 -29.83 -0.98 12.52
N THR A 75 -30.66 -1.95 12.14
CA THR A 75 -31.28 -2.89 13.09
C THR A 75 -30.29 -3.95 13.56
N LEU A 76 -29.38 -4.37 12.67
CA LEU A 76 -28.31 -5.29 13.03
C LEU A 76 -27.32 -4.64 13.99
N ALA A 77 -26.93 -3.40 13.69
CA ALA A 77 -26.01 -2.62 14.52
C ALA A 77 -26.60 -2.25 15.89
N SER A 78 -27.93 -2.08 15.99
CA SER A 78 -28.58 -1.79 17.27
C SER A 78 -28.76 -3.01 18.18
N LYS A 79 -28.74 -4.23 17.62
CA LYS A 79 -28.90 -5.48 18.36
C LYS A 79 -27.57 -6.17 18.68
N GLY A 80 -26.54 -5.99 17.85
CA GLY A 80 -25.22 -6.57 18.04
C GLY A 80 -24.33 -5.71 18.95
N SER A 81 -23.33 -6.33 19.58
CA SER A 81 -22.25 -5.56 20.19
C SER A 81 -21.39 -4.88 19.12
N PRO A 82 -20.75 -3.74 19.43
CA PRO A 82 -19.87 -3.05 18.48
C PRO A 82 -18.82 -3.97 17.84
N MET A 83 -18.25 -4.88 18.63
CA MET A 83 -17.24 -5.82 18.14
C MET A 83 -17.82 -6.80 17.12
N GLN A 84 -19.03 -7.33 17.35
CA GLN A 84 -19.68 -8.24 16.41
C GLN A 84 -20.01 -7.55 15.08
N VAL A 85 -20.43 -6.28 15.13
CA VAL A 85 -20.71 -5.49 13.92
C VAL A 85 -19.43 -5.25 13.13
N VAL A 86 -18.33 -4.92 13.81
CA VAL A 86 -17.01 -4.74 13.16
C VAL A 86 -16.52 -6.04 12.53
N THR A 87 -16.63 -7.18 13.23
CA THR A 87 -16.26 -8.48 12.68
C THR A 87 -17.06 -8.80 11.41
N LEU A 88 -18.38 -8.63 11.45
CA LEU A 88 -19.23 -8.87 10.28
C LEU A 88 -18.82 -8.02 9.07
N LEU A 89 -18.56 -6.73 9.28
CA LEU A 89 -18.14 -5.83 8.20
C LEU A 89 -16.76 -6.22 7.66
N ASN A 90 -15.81 -6.55 8.54
CA ASN A 90 -14.49 -7.02 8.12
C ASN A 90 -14.57 -8.29 7.29
N ASP A 91 -15.39 -9.27 7.70
CA ASP A 91 -15.56 -10.51 6.94
C ASP A 91 -16.17 -10.25 5.56
N LEU A 92 -17.18 -9.38 5.49
CA LEU A 92 -17.82 -8.96 4.24
C LEU A 92 -16.83 -8.29 3.28
N TYR A 93 -16.08 -7.29 3.77
CA TYR A 93 -15.10 -6.58 2.94
C TYR A 93 -13.92 -7.48 2.56
N THR A 94 -13.47 -8.37 3.43
CA THR A 94 -12.42 -9.34 3.11
C THR A 94 -12.86 -10.29 2.00
N LEU A 95 -14.12 -10.73 2.01
CA LEU A 95 -14.69 -11.56 0.95
C LEU A 95 -14.80 -10.81 -0.38
N PHE A 96 -15.22 -9.53 -0.34
CA PHE A 96 -15.21 -8.68 -1.53
C PHE A 96 -13.80 -8.46 -2.07
N ASP A 97 -12.84 -8.06 -1.24
CA ASP A 97 -11.46 -7.83 -1.65
C ASP A 97 -10.82 -9.12 -2.21
N GLY A 98 -11.15 -10.28 -1.63
CA GLY A 98 -10.75 -11.60 -2.15
C GLY A 98 -11.40 -11.99 -3.48
N THR A 99 -12.59 -11.48 -3.78
CA THR A 99 -13.26 -11.68 -5.08
C THR A 99 -12.75 -10.69 -6.12
N ILE A 100 -12.59 -9.43 -5.72
CA ILE A 100 -12.06 -8.34 -6.53
C ILE A 100 -10.65 -8.68 -6.97
N SER A 101 -9.77 -9.14 -6.09
CA SER A 101 -8.39 -9.55 -6.47
C SER A 101 -8.31 -10.69 -7.50
N LYS A 102 -9.38 -11.47 -7.70
CA LYS A 102 -9.45 -12.52 -8.74
C LYS A 102 -9.92 -11.98 -10.09
N HIS A 103 -10.44 -10.75 -10.12
CA HIS A 103 -10.93 -10.07 -11.31
C HIS A 103 -10.10 -8.79 -11.52
N ASP A 104 -10.00 -8.28 -12.74
CA ASP A 104 -9.30 -7.01 -12.96
C ASP A 104 -10.25 -5.83 -12.74
N VAL A 105 -10.80 -5.73 -11.52
CA VAL A 105 -11.77 -4.70 -11.12
C VAL A 105 -11.22 -3.90 -9.94
N TYR A 106 -11.56 -2.62 -9.89
CA TYR A 106 -11.10 -1.69 -8.85
C TYR A 106 -12.24 -1.37 -7.87
N LYS A 107 -11.89 -1.16 -6.59
CA LYS A 107 -12.79 -0.80 -5.49
C LYS A 107 -12.61 0.66 -5.09
#